data_AF-A0AAW0SRL9-F1
#
_entry.id   AF-A0AAW0SRL9-F1
#
_cell.length_a   1.000
_cell.length_b   1.000
_cell.length_c   1.000
_cell.angle_alpha   90.00
_cell.angle_beta   90.00
_cell.angle_gamma   90.00
#
_symmetry.space_group_name_H-M   'P 1'
#
loop_
_entity.id
_entity.type
_entity.pdbx_description
1 polymer ?
#
loop_
_entity_poly.entity_id
_entity_poly.type
_entity_poly.pdbx_seq_one_letter_code
_entity_poly.pdbx_strand_id
1 'polypeptide(L)'
;MKVLTVSGVLLLITSSLASRGDNSNEYNGCYHICHFNNCTSNMGIATYKSSQSLSERILQWNCDDECKYYCMWRTTQIFMDKGLDVPQFFGKWPFARVWGMQEPASVFFSVLNLLAHAINLHWFRKTVPSVAPLYKMWIFHAVICINAWVWSVVFHARDTPWTERLDYFCAFSMVLFSLFGLIVRLLGPRRAILRDIVAAGGVFFFTYHVWYLSKGRFDYGYNMKVNLLVGKNY
;
A
#
# COMPACT_ATOMS: atom_id res chain seq x y z
N MET A 1 47.29 5.43 12.01
CA MET A 1 46.70 6.01 10.77
C MET A 1 45.90 4.91 10.09
N LYS A 2 44.59 4.80 10.36
CA LYS A 2 43.70 3.80 9.74
C LYS A 2 42.87 4.52 8.68
N VAL A 3 43.06 4.12 7.43
CA VAL A 3 42.39 4.69 6.25
C VAL A 3 40.93 4.24 6.25
N LEU A 4 40.01 5.21 6.26
CA LEU A 4 38.58 5.02 6.01
C LEU A 4 38.38 4.79 4.52
N THR A 5 38.09 3.55 4.12
CA THR A 5 37.57 3.24 2.78
C THR A 5 36.09 3.57 2.72
N VAL A 6 35.76 4.66 2.03
CA VAL A 6 34.38 5.02 1.66
C VAL A 6 33.97 4.14 0.49
N SER A 7 33.18 3.11 0.74
CA SER A 7 32.56 2.33 -0.34
C SER A 7 31.41 3.13 -0.93
N GLY A 8 31.61 3.64 -2.15
CA GLY A 8 30.58 4.29 -2.95
C GLY A 8 29.46 3.30 -3.30
N VAL A 9 28.23 3.68 -3.00
CA VAL A 9 27.03 2.94 -3.44
C VAL A 9 26.81 3.25 -4.92
N LEU A 10 27.10 2.29 -5.79
CA LEU A 10 26.65 2.33 -7.17
C LEU A 10 25.11 2.30 -7.19
N LEU A 11 24.50 3.41 -7.58
CA LEU A 11 23.08 3.45 -7.95
C LEU A 11 22.92 2.70 -9.27
N LEU A 12 22.65 1.39 -9.17
CA LEU A 12 22.09 0.64 -10.29
C LEU A 12 20.72 1.23 -10.59
N ILE A 13 20.64 2.05 -11.64
CA ILE A 13 19.38 2.46 -12.24
C ILE A 13 18.79 1.19 -12.85
N THR A 14 18.03 0.44 -12.07
CA THR A 14 17.21 -0.64 -12.60
C THR A 14 16.11 0.00 -13.40
N SER A 15 16.21 -0.07 -14.72
CA SER A 15 15.11 0.23 -15.63
C SER A 15 13.88 -0.52 -15.11
N SER A 16 12.83 0.21 -14.74
CA SER A 16 11.58 -0.42 -14.35
C SER A 16 10.99 -1.05 -15.61
N LEU A 17 11.34 -2.29 -15.89
CA LEU A 17 10.66 -3.08 -16.92
C LEU A 17 9.18 -3.10 -16.54
N ALA A 18 8.34 -2.54 -17.41
CA ALA A 18 6.90 -2.74 -17.27
C ALA A 18 6.62 -4.25 -17.23
N SER A 19 5.53 -4.63 -16.56
CA SER A 19 5.32 -6.04 -16.25
C SER A 19 5.25 -6.87 -17.53
N ARG A 20 5.73 -8.12 -17.50
CA ARG A 20 5.76 -9.00 -18.68
C ARG A 20 4.37 -9.15 -19.32
N GLY A 21 3.31 -9.13 -18.50
CA GLY A 21 1.93 -9.18 -18.96
C GLY A 21 1.53 -7.94 -19.76
N ASP A 22 1.82 -6.75 -19.22
CA ASP A 22 1.50 -5.45 -19.83
C ASP A 22 2.20 -5.27 -21.19
N ASN A 23 3.38 -5.86 -21.34
CA ASN A 23 4.16 -5.82 -22.57
C ASN A 23 3.82 -6.93 -23.57
N SER A 24 2.92 -7.86 -23.23
CA SER A 24 2.56 -8.95 -24.14
C SER A 24 1.69 -8.44 -25.31
N ASN A 25 1.89 -9.02 -26.49
CA ASN A 25 1.10 -8.68 -27.67
C ASN A 25 -0.37 -9.09 -27.47
N GLU A 26 -0.60 -10.22 -26.80
CA GLU A 26 -1.92 -10.71 -26.44
C GLU A 26 -2.71 -9.70 -25.60
N TYR A 27 -2.07 -9.14 -24.57
CA TYR A 27 -2.70 -8.13 -23.71
C TYR A 27 -2.98 -6.83 -24.47
N ASN A 28 -1.97 -6.27 -25.13
CA ASN A 28 -2.10 -4.97 -25.81
C ASN A 28 -3.13 -5.03 -26.93
N GLY A 29 -3.11 -6.09 -27.76
CA GLY A 29 -4.09 -6.29 -28.82
C GLY A 29 -5.51 -6.39 -28.28
N CYS A 30 -5.73 -7.18 -27.22
CA CYS A 30 -7.02 -7.27 -26.56
C CYS A 30 -7.48 -5.91 -26.02
N TYR A 31 -6.60 -5.21 -25.31
CA TYR A 31 -6.93 -3.94 -24.64
C TYR A 31 -7.32 -2.87 -25.65
N HIS A 32 -6.57 -2.71 -26.74
CA HIS A 32 -6.88 -1.73 -27.78
C HIS A 32 -8.25 -1.99 -28.41
N ILE A 33 -8.57 -3.24 -28.72
CA ILE A 33 -9.87 -3.61 -29.30
C ILE A 33 -11.00 -3.37 -28.30
N CYS A 34 -10.82 -3.79 -27.05
CA CYS A 34 -11.83 -3.58 -25.99
C CYS A 34 -12.11 -2.10 -25.77
N HIS A 35 -11.07 -1.31 -25.57
CA HIS A 35 -11.18 0.11 -25.28
C HIS A 35 -11.80 0.88 -26.47
N PHE A 36 -11.39 0.57 -27.70
CA PHE A 36 -11.94 1.18 -28.90
C PHE A 36 -13.46 0.92 -29.02
N ASN A 37 -13.87 -0.34 -28.87
CA ASN A 37 -15.26 -0.73 -29.05
C ASN A 37 -16.17 -0.25 -27.90
N ASN A 38 -15.70 -0.34 -26.66
CA ASN A 38 -16.55 -0.16 -25.48
C ASN A 38 -16.41 1.21 -24.82
N CYS A 39 -15.21 1.79 -24.81
CA CYS A 39 -14.90 2.96 -23.97
C CYS A 39 -14.72 4.26 -24.77
N THR A 40 -14.76 4.21 -26.10
CA THR A 40 -14.53 5.39 -26.95
C THR A 40 -15.84 6.06 -27.41
N SER A 41 -16.89 5.28 -27.66
CA SER A 41 -18.19 5.82 -28.08
C SER A 41 -19.08 6.17 -26.89
N ASN A 42 -19.88 7.24 -27.01
CA ASN A 42 -20.85 7.62 -25.98
C ASN A 42 -21.86 6.50 -25.70
N MET A 43 -22.24 5.75 -26.75
CA MET A 43 -23.12 4.59 -26.64
C MET A 43 -22.45 3.47 -25.82
N GLY A 44 -21.20 3.12 -26.13
CA GLY A 44 -20.45 2.09 -25.38
C GLY A 44 -20.27 2.47 -23.91
N ILE A 45 -19.95 3.73 -23.61
CA ILE A 45 -19.85 4.22 -22.23
C ILE A 45 -21.21 4.13 -21.52
N ALA A 46 -22.31 4.47 -22.20
CA ALA A 46 -23.65 4.35 -21.65
C ALA A 46 -24.03 2.89 -21.36
N THR A 47 -23.68 1.96 -22.27
CA THR A 47 -23.86 0.52 -22.09
C THR A 47 -23.05 -0.03 -20.93
N TYR A 48 -21.78 0.38 -20.79
CA TYR A 48 -20.97 0.02 -19.62
C TYR A 48 -21.62 0.52 -18.32
N LYS A 49 -22.03 1.79 -18.28
CA LYS A 49 -22.67 2.37 -17.09
C LYS A 49 -23.98 1.67 -16.75
N SER A 50 -24.75 1.21 -17.73
CA SER A 50 -26.01 0.49 -17.47
C SER A 50 -25.78 -0.93 -16.96
N SER A 51 -24.69 -1.60 -17.35
CA SER A 51 -24.35 -2.94 -16.86
C SER A 51 -23.55 -2.96 -15.55
N GLN A 52 -22.95 -1.83 -15.15
CA GLN A 52 -22.12 -1.73 -13.96
C GLN A 52 -22.91 -1.96 -12.66
N SER A 53 -22.41 -2.87 -11.81
CA SER A 53 -23.00 -3.18 -10.50
C SER A 53 -22.85 -2.03 -9.50
N LEU A 54 -23.68 -2.03 -8.45
CA LEU A 54 -23.60 -1.00 -7.39
C LEU A 54 -22.23 -1.00 -6.70
N SER A 55 -21.66 -2.17 -6.40
CA SER A 55 -20.34 -2.30 -5.79
C SER A 55 -19.24 -1.69 -6.65
N GLU A 56 -19.30 -1.89 -7.97
CA GLU A 56 -18.31 -1.33 -8.88
C GLU A 56 -18.42 0.19 -8.98
N ARG A 57 -19.66 0.73 -8.93
CA ARG A 57 -19.90 2.18 -8.88
C ARG A 57 -19.35 2.79 -7.60
N ILE A 58 -19.59 2.15 -6.46
CA ILE A 58 -19.09 2.60 -5.14
C ILE A 58 -17.56 2.63 -5.13
N LEU A 59 -16.92 1.60 -5.69
CA LEU A 59 -15.46 1.51 -5.79
C LEU A 59 -14.89 2.29 -6.99
N GLN A 60 -15.72 3.06 -7.70
CA GLN A 60 -15.30 3.95 -8.78
C GLN A 60 -14.55 3.24 -9.92
N TRP A 61 -14.97 2.03 -10.28
CA TRP A 61 -14.46 1.35 -11.47
C TRP A 61 -14.94 2.07 -12.74
N ASN A 62 -14.06 2.22 -13.71
CA ASN A 62 -14.38 2.84 -14.99
C ASN A 62 -14.23 1.84 -16.15
N CYS A 63 -14.68 2.24 -17.35
CA CYS A 63 -14.65 1.37 -18.54
C CYS A 63 -13.24 0.92 -18.91
N ASP A 64 -12.26 1.82 -18.75
CA ASP A 64 -10.85 1.50 -19.01
C ASP A 64 -10.34 0.40 -18.07
N ASP A 65 -10.66 0.50 -16.78
CA ASP A 65 -10.32 -0.53 -15.80
C ASP A 65 -10.95 -1.89 -16.14
N GLU A 66 -12.19 -1.90 -16.64
CA GLU A 66 -12.84 -3.14 -17.08
C GLU A 66 -12.12 -3.78 -18.25
N CYS A 67 -11.71 -2.99 -19.25
CA CYS A 67 -10.94 -3.50 -20.37
C CYS A 67 -9.57 -4.04 -19.92
N LYS A 68 -8.89 -3.36 -19.00
CA LYS A 68 -7.65 -3.85 -18.40
C LYS A 68 -7.86 -5.18 -17.68
N TYR A 69 -8.88 -5.27 -16.83
CA TYR A 69 -9.19 -6.49 -16.08
C TYR A 69 -9.59 -7.66 -16.99
N TYR A 70 -10.47 -7.43 -17.97
CA TYR A 70 -10.89 -8.43 -18.94
C TYR A 70 -9.70 -8.97 -19.73
N CYS A 71 -8.85 -8.08 -20.26
CA CYS A 71 -7.71 -8.48 -21.08
C CYS A 71 -6.59 -9.11 -20.27
N MET A 72 -6.42 -8.73 -18.99
CA MET A 72 -5.53 -9.42 -18.05
C MET A 72 -5.94 -10.89 -17.91
N TRP A 73 -7.21 -11.17 -17.62
CA TRP A 73 -7.71 -12.54 -17.46
C TRP A 73 -7.69 -13.34 -18.76
N ARG A 74 -8.07 -12.72 -19.88
CA ARG A 74 -7.97 -13.37 -21.20
C ARG A 74 -6.53 -13.76 -21.54
N THR A 75 -5.57 -12.87 -21.28
CA THR A 75 -4.15 -13.15 -21.52
C THR A 75 -3.64 -14.22 -20.57
N THR A 76 -4.05 -14.17 -19.30
CA THR A 76 -3.71 -15.19 -18.29
C THR A 76 -4.16 -16.58 -18.76
N GLN A 77 -5.39 -16.70 -19.28
CA GLN A 77 -5.89 -17.97 -19.82
C GLN A 77 -5.05 -18.46 -21.00
N ILE A 78 -4.69 -17.59 -21.95
CA ILE A 78 -3.84 -17.96 -23.09
C ILE A 78 -2.47 -18.50 -22.63
N PHE A 79 -1.87 -17.89 -21.59
CA PHE A 79 -0.60 -18.36 -21.05
C PHE A 79 -0.76 -19.73 -20.38
N MET A 80 -1.83 -19.92 -19.59
CA MET A 80 -2.13 -21.21 -18.95
C MET A 80 -2.37 -22.32 -19.98
N ASP A 81 -3.15 -22.04 -21.04
CA ASP A 81 -3.45 -23.00 -22.11
C ASP A 81 -2.19 -23.41 -22.89
N LYS A 82 -1.22 -22.50 -23.01
CA LYS A 82 0.09 -22.77 -23.64
C LYS A 82 1.10 -23.43 -22.69
N GLY A 83 0.73 -23.69 -21.43
CA GLY A 83 1.64 -24.22 -20.41
C GLY A 83 2.77 -23.26 -20.03
N LEU A 84 2.56 -21.95 -20.18
CA LEU A 84 3.52 -20.90 -19.83
C LEU A 84 3.23 -20.36 -18.42
N ASP A 85 4.27 -19.88 -17.75
CA ASP A 85 4.13 -19.18 -16.46
C ASP A 85 3.26 -17.93 -16.60
N VAL A 86 2.27 -17.80 -15.72
CA VAL A 86 1.40 -16.62 -15.65
C VAL A 86 2.26 -15.39 -15.38
N PRO A 87 2.19 -14.33 -16.20
CA PRO A 87 2.95 -13.12 -15.95
C PRO A 87 2.21 -12.23 -14.94
N GLN A 88 2.95 -11.34 -14.29
CA GLN A 88 2.35 -10.23 -13.57
C GLN A 88 1.78 -9.20 -14.56
N PHE A 89 0.76 -8.46 -14.13
CA PHE A 89 0.21 -7.30 -14.81
C PHE A 89 0.24 -6.09 -13.89
N PHE A 90 0.75 -4.96 -14.36
CA PHE A 90 0.91 -3.73 -13.59
C PHE A 90 1.68 -3.94 -12.28
N GLY A 91 2.62 -4.88 -12.26
CA GLY A 91 3.39 -5.27 -11.06
C GLY A 91 2.64 -6.14 -10.06
N LYS A 92 1.47 -6.68 -10.42
CA LYS A 92 0.62 -7.53 -9.57
C LYS A 92 0.29 -8.85 -10.26
N TRP A 93 -0.02 -9.87 -9.46
CA TRP A 93 -0.58 -11.11 -9.99
C TRP A 93 -2.06 -10.91 -10.38
N PRO A 94 -2.58 -11.65 -11.38
CA PRO A 94 -3.98 -11.55 -11.76
C PRO A 94 -4.87 -12.10 -10.64
N PHE A 95 -5.56 -11.20 -9.93
CA PHE A 95 -6.52 -11.54 -8.89
C PHE A 95 -7.95 -11.49 -9.41
N ALA A 96 -8.77 -12.41 -8.91
CA ALA A 96 -10.19 -12.46 -9.27
C ALA A 96 -10.93 -11.44 -8.41
N ARG A 97 -11.65 -10.51 -9.05
CA ARG A 97 -12.48 -9.54 -8.34
C ARG A 97 -13.71 -10.21 -7.74
N VAL A 98 -14.04 -9.85 -6.51
CA VAL A 98 -15.27 -10.29 -5.82
C VAL A 98 -15.96 -9.06 -5.25
N TRP A 99 -17.24 -8.86 -5.59
CA TRP A 99 -18.01 -7.66 -5.23
C TRP A 99 -17.26 -6.35 -5.55
N GLY A 100 -16.56 -6.32 -6.70
CA GLY A 100 -15.75 -5.19 -7.15
C GLY A 100 -14.42 -4.99 -6.40
N MET A 101 -14.13 -5.73 -5.32
CA MET A 101 -12.85 -5.63 -4.63
C MET A 101 -11.73 -6.27 -5.45
N GLN A 102 -10.61 -5.55 -5.61
CA GLN A 102 -9.47 -6.01 -6.40
C GLN A 102 -8.75 -7.20 -5.77
N GLU A 103 -8.53 -7.17 -4.45
CA GLU A 103 -7.81 -8.21 -3.71
C GLU A 103 -8.63 -8.67 -2.49
N PRO A 104 -9.69 -9.49 -2.68
CA PRO A 104 -10.67 -9.79 -1.62
C PRO A 104 -10.05 -10.42 -0.36
N ALA A 105 -9.06 -11.30 -0.52
CA ALA A 105 -8.36 -11.92 0.60
C ALA A 105 -7.56 -10.88 1.42
N SER A 106 -6.83 -10.00 0.73
CA SER A 106 -6.08 -8.91 1.38
C SER A 106 -7.02 -7.97 2.13
N VAL A 107 -8.17 -7.59 1.51
CA VAL A 107 -9.20 -6.78 2.19
C VAL A 107 -9.68 -7.47 3.47
N PHE A 108 -10.02 -8.75 3.40
CA PHE A 108 -10.49 -9.51 4.55
C PHE A 108 -9.46 -9.52 5.69
N PHE A 109 -8.20 -9.82 5.41
CA PHE A 109 -7.15 -9.84 6.44
C PHE A 109 -6.84 -8.44 6.99
N SER A 110 -6.93 -7.38 6.17
CA SER A 110 -6.78 -6.01 6.65
C SER A 110 -7.94 -5.59 7.57
N VAL A 111 -9.18 -6.02 7.29
CA VAL A 111 -10.32 -5.84 8.20
C VAL A 111 -10.09 -6.56 9.52
N LEU A 112 -9.61 -7.81 9.50
CA LEU A 112 -9.31 -8.54 10.74
C LEU A 112 -8.25 -7.83 11.59
N ASN A 113 -7.18 -7.31 10.97
CA ASN A 113 -6.16 -6.53 11.68
C ASN A 113 -6.73 -5.21 12.24
N LEU A 114 -7.54 -4.50 11.46
CA LEU A 114 -8.23 -3.30 11.91
C LEU A 114 -9.07 -3.57 13.16
N LEU A 115 -9.88 -4.64 13.14
CA LEU A 115 -10.71 -5.06 14.26
C LEU A 115 -9.86 -5.45 15.47
N ALA A 116 -8.76 -6.19 15.27
CA ALA A 116 -7.85 -6.55 16.34
C ALA A 116 -7.29 -5.30 17.05
N HIS A 117 -6.84 -4.29 16.30
CA HIS A 117 -6.36 -3.05 16.90
C HIS A 117 -7.46 -2.25 17.61
N ALA A 118 -8.67 -2.20 17.05
CA ALA A 118 -9.81 -1.52 17.68
C ALA A 118 -10.23 -2.21 18.99
N ILE A 119 -10.33 -3.54 18.99
CA ILE A 119 -10.63 -4.36 20.17
C ILE A 119 -9.53 -4.18 21.22
N ASN A 120 -8.26 -4.24 20.82
CA ASN A 120 -7.13 -4.03 21.73
C ASN A 120 -7.13 -2.63 22.34
N LEU A 121 -7.47 -1.59 21.58
CA LEU A 121 -7.61 -0.23 22.10
C LEU A 121 -8.74 -0.12 23.13
N HIS A 122 -9.88 -0.77 22.88
CA HIS A 122 -10.99 -0.82 23.82
C HIS A 122 -10.60 -1.50 25.14
N TRP A 123 -9.96 -2.67 25.07
CA TRP A 123 -9.48 -3.38 26.25
C TRP A 123 -8.39 -2.59 26.99
N PHE A 124 -7.44 -1.99 26.27
CA PHE A 124 -6.41 -1.15 26.86
C PHE A 124 -7.00 0.00 27.70
N ARG A 125 -8.02 0.69 27.17
CA ARG A 125 -8.71 1.78 27.88
C ARG A 125 -9.45 1.31 29.14
N LYS A 126 -9.94 0.06 29.15
CA LYS A 126 -10.63 -0.52 30.32
C LYS A 126 -9.66 -1.01 31.40
N THR A 127 -8.52 -1.57 31.00
CA THR A 127 -7.60 -2.26 31.91
C THR A 127 -6.47 -1.37 32.43
N VAL A 128 -6.02 -0.39 31.64
CA VAL A 128 -4.86 0.45 32.01
C VAL A 128 -5.35 1.78 32.59
N PRO A 129 -4.94 2.15 33.82
CA PRO A 129 -5.28 3.44 34.40
C PRO A 129 -4.78 4.60 33.53
N SER A 130 -5.60 5.63 33.34
CA SER A 130 -5.24 6.82 32.52
C SER A 130 -4.04 7.61 33.05
N VAL A 131 -3.70 7.42 34.33
CA VAL A 131 -2.52 8.00 35.01
C VAL A 131 -1.23 7.25 34.71
N ALA A 132 -1.30 6.06 34.09
CA ALA A 132 -0.13 5.25 33.80
C ALA A 132 0.85 6.00 32.87
N PRO A 133 2.17 5.85 33.08
CA PRO A 133 3.16 6.42 32.18
C PRO A 133 2.92 5.95 30.74
N LEU A 134 3.04 6.88 29.79
CA LEU A 134 2.86 6.62 28.34
C LEU A 134 1.44 6.20 27.92
N TYR A 135 0.42 6.27 28.79
CA TYR A 135 -0.95 5.91 28.43
C TYR A 135 -1.41 6.59 27.12
N LYS A 136 -1.27 7.92 27.03
CA LYS A 136 -1.63 8.69 25.83
C LYS A 136 -0.82 8.29 24.58
N MET A 137 0.45 7.91 24.77
CA MET A 137 1.31 7.47 23.67
C MET A 137 0.79 6.17 23.05
N TRP A 138 0.38 5.20 23.87
CA TRP A 138 -0.17 3.92 23.38
C TRP A 138 -1.56 4.08 22.77
N ILE A 139 -2.39 4.99 23.30
CA ILE A 139 -3.64 5.36 22.62
C ILE A 139 -3.34 5.91 21.22
N PHE A 140 -2.37 6.82 21.10
CA PHE A 140 -2.00 7.40 19.82
C PHE A 140 -1.40 6.35 18.86
N HIS A 141 -0.57 5.42 19.36
CA HIS A 141 -0.09 4.30 18.56
C HIS A 141 -1.23 3.45 17.98
N ALA A 142 -2.21 3.10 18.82
CA ALA A 142 -3.35 2.30 18.37
C ALA A 142 -4.16 3.03 17.30
N VAL A 143 -4.34 4.36 17.42
CA VAL A 143 -5.00 5.17 16.39
C VAL A 143 -4.21 5.17 15.08
N ILE A 144 -2.88 5.27 15.13
CA ILE A 144 -2.01 5.14 13.94
C ILE A 144 -2.23 3.78 13.26
N CYS A 145 -2.20 2.69 14.03
CA CYS A 145 -2.41 1.35 13.47
C CYS A 145 -3.80 1.19 12.87
N ILE A 146 -4.85 1.65 13.55
CA ILE A 146 -6.23 1.64 13.04
C ILE A 146 -6.30 2.41 11.70
N ASN A 147 -5.73 3.61 11.64
CA ASN A 147 -5.71 4.40 10.41
C ASN A 147 -4.96 3.68 9.27
N ALA A 148 -3.83 3.05 9.57
CA ALA A 148 -3.08 2.28 8.58
C ALA A 148 -3.85 1.10 8.02
N TRP A 149 -4.51 0.31 8.88
CA TRP A 149 -5.33 -0.80 8.40
C TRP A 149 -6.58 -0.36 7.65
N VAL A 150 -7.16 0.81 7.97
CA VAL A 150 -8.21 1.42 7.13
C VAL A 150 -7.68 1.69 5.72
N TRP A 151 -6.51 2.33 5.59
CA TRP A 151 -5.93 2.60 4.28
C TRP A 151 -5.54 1.33 3.52
N SER A 152 -5.11 0.29 4.23
CA SER A 152 -4.87 -1.04 3.64
C SER A 152 -6.15 -1.67 3.10
N VAL A 153 -7.25 -1.62 3.86
CA VAL A 153 -8.59 -2.07 3.38
C VAL A 153 -8.99 -1.31 2.12
N VAL A 154 -8.85 0.02 2.12
CA VAL A 154 -9.23 0.87 0.99
C VAL A 154 -8.38 0.56 -0.25
N PHE A 155 -7.05 0.43 -0.09
CA PHE A 155 -6.13 0.15 -1.19
C PHE A 155 -6.37 -1.23 -1.82
N HIS A 156 -6.51 -2.29 -1.01
CA HIS A 156 -6.76 -3.63 -1.53
C HIS A 156 -8.17 -3.80 -2.12
N ALA A 157 -9.14 -3.00 -1.67
CA ALA A 157 -10.47 -2.96 -2.29
C ALA A 157 -10.41 -2.23 -3.64
N ARG A 158 -9.73 -1.07 -3.68
CA ARG A 158 -9.58 -0.24 -4.87
C ARG A 158 -8.19 0.38 -4.95
N ASP A 159 -7.42 -0.12 -5.90
CA ASP A 159 -6.08 0.38 -6.19
C ASP A 159 -6.15 1.63 -7.07
N THR A 160 -5.58 2.71 -6.57
CA THR A 160 -5.35 3.96 -7.28
C THR A 160 -4.01 4.54 -6.81
N PRO A 161 -3.37 5.45 -7.57
CA PRO A 161 -2.13 6.09 -7.12
C PRO A 161 -2.24 6.84 -5.79
N TRP A 162 -3.45 7.21 -5.37
CA TRP A 162 -3.69 7.86 -4.09
C TRP A 162 -3.83 6.85 -2.95
N THR A 163 -4.68 5.84 -3.13
CA THR A 163 -4.89 4.79 -2.11
C THR A 163 -3.61 4.01 -1.86
N GLU A 164 -2.83 3.75 -2.90
CA GLU A 164 -1.50 3.13 -2.81
C GLU A 164 -0.57 3.93 -1.91
N ARG A 165 -0.37 5.22 -2.20
CA ARG A 165 0.53 6.08 -1.41
C ARG A 165 0.11 6.11 0.05
N LEU A 166 -1.19 6.22 0.31
CA LEU A 166 -1.72 6.30 1.67
C LEU A 166 -1.54 4.99 2.44
N ASP A 167 -1.71 3.84 1.80
CA ASP A 167 -1.40 2.53 2.41
C ASP A 167 0.08 2.46 2.82
N TYR A 168 1.00 2.75 1.88
CA TYR A 168 2.44 2.72 2.16
C TYR A 168 2.88 3.72 3.23
N PHE A 169 2.36 4.96 3.19
CA PHE A 169 2.71 5.98 4.18
C PHE A 169 2.17 5.63 5.56
N CYS A 170 0.95 5.11 5.65
CA CYS A 170 0.38 4.73 6.94
C CYS A 170 1.05 3.46 7.50
N ALA A 171 1.39 2.47 6.66
CA ALA A 171 2.18 1.32 7.07
C ALA A 171 3.55 1.75 7.63
N PHE A 172 4.24 2.67 6.95
CA PHE A 172 5.52 3.19 7.44
C PHE A 172 5.36 3.95 8.78
N SER A 173 4.26 4.69 8.95
CA SER A 173 3.99 5.38 10.22
C SER A 173 3.86 4.42 11.41
N MET A 174 3.33 3.21 11.21
CA MET A 174 3.27 2.18 12.26
C MET A 174 4.67 1.71 12.66
N VAL A 175 5.52 1.44 11.67
CA VAL A 175 6.91 0.99 11.89
C VAL A 175 7.70 2.08 12.62
N LEU A 176 7.62 3.32 12.14
CA LEU A 176 8.31 4.45 12.74
C LEU A 176 7.83 4.75 14.16
N PHE A 177 6.52 4.68 14.41
CA PHE A 177 5.98 4.87 15.75
C PHE A 177 6.37 3.74 16.70
N SER A 178 6.46 2.50 16.20
CA SER A 178 6.95 1.37 16.98
C SER A 178 8.40 1.57 17.41
N LEU A 179 9.27 2.06 16.51
CA LEU A 179 10.65 2.44 16.85
C LEU A 179 10.70 3.59 17.86
N PHE A 180 9.90 4.63 17.65
CA PHE A 180 9.76 5.72 18.63
C PHE A 180 9.37 5.19 20.01
N GLY A 181 8.37 4.32 20.08
CA GLY A 181 7.92 3.71 21.32
C GLY A 181 9.00 2.88 22.00
N LEU A 182 9.79 2.10 21.24
CA LEU A 182 10.95 1.38 21.75
C LEU A 182 11.98 2.34 22.37
N ILE A 183 12.37 3.38 21.65
CA ILE A 183 13.35 4.37 22.13
C ILE A 183 12.86 5.04 23.42
N VAL A 184 11.59 5.47 23.46
CA VAL A 184 11.01 6.10 24.66
C VAL A 184 10.98 5.15 25.86
N ARG A 185 10.71 3.85 25.65
CA ARG A 185 10.77 2.84 26.72
C ARG A 185 12.20 2.67 27.24
N LEU A 186 13.20 2.68 26.37
CA LEU A 186 14.62 2.52 26.74
C LEU A 186 15.17 3.76 27.47
N LEU A 187 14.82 4.97 27.02
CA LEU A 187 15.26 6.23 27.64
C LEU A 187 14.54 6.51 28.97
N GLY A 188 13.39 5.88 29.18
CA GLY A 188 12.56 6.01 30.38
C GLY A 188 11.47 7.08 30.25
N PRO A 189 10.25 6.81 30.74
CA PRO A 189 9.06 7.63 30.46
C PRO A 189 9.06 9.02 31.11
N ARG A 190 9.98 9.29 32.05
CA ARG A 190 10.06 10.54 32.81
C ARG A 190 10.88 11.63 32.09
N ARG A 191 11.63 11.31 31.03
CA ARG A 191 12.50 12.25 30.32
C ARG A 191 11.77 12.97 29.18
N ALA A 192 10.87 13.89 29.53
CA ALA A 192 9.97 14.55 28.57
C ALA A 192 10.71 15.26 27.41
N ILE A 193 11.76 16.03 27.70
CA ILE A 193 12.53 16.77 26.68
C ILE A 193 13.13 15.82 25.64
N LEU A 194 13.77 14.73 26.07
CA LEU A 194 14.35 13.75 25.15
C LEU A 194 13.27 13.07 24.30
N ARG A 195 12.12 12.73 24.89
CA ARG A 195 10.99 12.17 24.13
C ARG A 195 10.54 13.14 23.04
N ASP A 196 10.40 14.42 23.37
CA ASP A 196 9.91 15.42 22.43
C ASP A 196 10.93 15.67 21.30
N ILE A 197 12.23 15.61 21.58
CA ILE A 197 13.30 15.63 20.57
C ILE A 197 13.21 14.41 19.64
N VAL A 198 13.08 13.20 20.18
CA VAL A 198 12.96 11.98 19.36
C VAL A 198 11.66 12.02 18.53
N ALA A 199 10.55 12.49 19.11
CA ALA A 199 9.29 12.65 18.40
C ALA A 199 9.42 13.65 17.24
N ALA A 200 10.05 14.81 17.48
CA ALA A 200 10.29 15.81 16.45
C ALA A 200 11.17 15.26 15.31
N GLY A 201 12.23 14.52 15.65
CA GLY A 201 13.08 13.84 14.65
C GLY A 201 12.30 12.80 13.83
N GLY A 202 11.44 12.01 14.47
CA GLY A 202 10.56 11.05 13.80
C GLY A 202 9.55 11.74 12.87
N VAL A 203 8.90 12.81 13.32
CA VAL A 203 7.96 13.59 12.49
C VAL A 203 8.68 14.20 11.30
N PHE A 204 9.85 14.81 11.49
CA PHE A 204 10.66 15.35 10.40
C PHE A 204 11.05 14.27 9.39
N PHE A 205 11.47 13.10 9.86
CA PHE A 205 11.80 11.99 8.97
C PHE A 205 10.59 11.49 8.19
N PHE A 206 9.45 11.34 8.85
CA PHE A 206 8.19 10.95 8.19
C PHE A 206 7.75 11.95 7.13
N THR A 207 7.78 13.25 7.43
CA THR A 207 7.37 14.29 6.46
C THR A 207 8.31 14.35 5.28
N TYR A 208 9.62 14.21 5.50
CA TYR A 208 10.60 14.09 4.42
C TYR A 208 10.35 12.85 3.56
N HIS A 209 10.08 11.69 4.18
CA HIS A 209 9.78 10.43 3.48
C HIS A 209 8.55 10.56 2.57
N VAL A 210 7.45 11.11 3.10
CA VAL A 210 6.22 11.38 2.35
C VAL A 210 6.48 12.36 1.20
N TRP A 211 7.19 13.46 1.47
CA TRP A 211 7.54 14.44 0.45
C TRP A 211 8.38 13.84 -0.67
N TYR A 212 9.40 13.04 -0.34
CA TYR A 212 10.28 12.40 -1.32
C TYR A 212 9.49 11.47 -2.24
N LEU A 213 8.67 10.58 -1.67
CA LEU A 213 7.86 9.62 -2.42
C LEU A 213 6.68 10.24 -3.18
N SER A 214 6.35 11.50 -2.90
CA SER A 214 5.28 12.23 -3.60
C SER A 214 5.73 12.97 -4.87
N LYS A 215 7.04 13.11 -5.11
CA LYS A 215 7.59 13.92 -6.23
C LYS A 215 7.44 13.32 -7.63
N GLY A 216 6.83 12.15 -7.76
CA GLY A 216 6.66 11.51 -9.07
C GLY A 216 6.19 10.07 -8.94
N ARG A 217 6.81 9.18 -9.74
CA ARG A 217 6.59 7.74 -9.63
C ARG A 217 7.05 7.26 -8.25
N PHE A 218 6.21 6.47 -7.62
CA PHE A 218 6.49 5.91 -6.31
C PHE A 218 7.71 4.97 -6.38
N ASP A 219 8.74 5.23 -5.58
CA ASP A 219 9.93 4.39 -5.51
C ASP A 219 9.75 3.30 -4.44
N TYR A 220 9.23 2.15 -4.87
CA TYR A 220 9.04 0.97 -4.00
C TYR A 220 10.37 0.46 -3.43
N GLY A 221 11.46 0.57 -4.17
CA GLY A 221 12.78 0.09 -3.74
C GLY A 221 13.32 0.93 -2.58
N TYR A 222 13.23 2.25 -2.70
CA TYR A 222 13.52 3.17 -1.59
C TYR A 222 12.58 2.92 -0.41
N ASN A 223 11.27 2.86 -0.64
CA ASN A 223 10.29 2.65 0.43
C ASN A 223 10.55 1.35 1.22
N MET A 224 10.83 0.25 0.51
CA MET A 224 11.14 -1.04 1.14
C MET A 224 12.44 -0.97 1.94
N LYS A 225 13.52 -0.39 1.38
CA LYS A 225 14.79 -0.23 2.09
C LYS A 225 14.62 0.57 3.39
N VAL A 226 13.89 1.69 3.33
CA VAL A 226 13.64 2.52 4.52
C VAL A 226 12.82 1.75 5.56
N ASN A 227 11.72 1.09 5.17
CA ASN A 227 10.92 0.28 6.08
C ASN A 227 11.74 -0.83 6.75
N LEU A 228 12.59 -1.53 5.99
CA LEU A 228 13.49 -2.55 6.54
C LEU A 228 14.53 -1.95 7.47
N LEU A 229 15.16 -0.82 7.14
CA LEU A 229 16.16 -0.18 8.02
C LEU A 229 15.56 0.29 9.35
N VAL A 230 14.32 0.78 9.33
CA VAL A 230 13.63 1.27 10.55
C VAL A 230 13.02 0.11 11.34
N GLY A 231 12.47 -0.91 10.66
CA GLY A 231 11.73 -2.01 11.28
C GLY A 231 12.56 -3.26 11.58
N LYS A 232 13.74 -3.43 10.98
CA LYS A 232 14.61 -4.58 11.27
C LYS A 232 15.31 -4.36 12.59
N ASN A 233 14.85 -5.08 13.61
CA ASN A 233 15.67 -5.35 14.79
C ASN A 233 16.87 -6.23 14.34
N TYR A 234 18.08 -5.82 14.69
CA TYR A 234 19.28 -6.65 14.51
C TYR A 234 19.25 -7.85 15.45
#